data_AF-A0A5C9DYB7-F1
#
_entry.id   AF-A0A5C9DYB7-F1
#
_cell.length_a   1.000
_cell.length_b   1.000
_cell.length_c   1.000
_cell.angle_alpha   90.00
_cell.angle_beta   90.00
_cell.angle_gamma   90.00
#
_symmetry.space_group_name_H-M   'P 1'
#
loop_
_entity.id
_entity.type
_entity.pdbx_description
1 polymer ?
#
loop_
_entity_poly.entity_id
_entity_poly.type
_entity_poly.pdbx_seq_one_letter_code
_entity_poly.pdbx_strand_id
1 'polypeptide(L)'
;MSKFVQVTINGLIKMPRQRNHNQRDYTLFEGPLLQSIQSYLVKKLKRVASSSSDEYPSAIIGSNTLADQFILENWGIRKSQRVSYRNLFQRVRLECRSIFNRYLRLGRLEIDAETRKYAFRVYKFSENRGNLILGFVKYSRNSEWAPSAS
;
A
#
# COMPACT_ATOMS: atom_id res chain seq x y z
N MET A 1 -13.44 -13.27 20.45
CA MET A 1 -12.02 -13.59 20.14
C MET A 1 -11.65 -13.00 18.79
N SER A 2 -10.89 -11.90 18.75
CA SER A 2 -10.50 -11.22 17.50
C SER A 2 -9.13 -11.74 17.05
N LYS A 3 -9.05 -12.34 15.86
CA LYS A 3 -7.79 -12.83 15.29
C LYS A 3 -6.96 -11.65 14.79
N PHE A 4 -5.84 -11.38 15.44
CA PHE A 4 -4.86 -10.37 15.04
C PHE A 4 -3.96 -10.91 13.91
N VAL A 5 -3.57 -10.06 12.97
CA VAL A 5 -2.52 -10.40 12.00
C VAL A 5 -1.34 -9.48 12.26
N GLN A 6 -0.29 -10.03 12.88
CA GLN A 6 1.02 -9.39 12.97
C GLN A 6 1.73 -9.56 11.63
N VAL A 7 2.37 -8.49 11.14
CA VAL A 7 3.20 -8.54 9.92
C VAL A 7 4.63 -8.20 10.32
N THR A 8 5.49 -9.22 10.36
CA THR A 8 6.94 -9.10 10.56
C THR A 8 7.62 -9.14 9.18
N ILE A 9 8.50 -8.19 8.87
CA ILE A 9 9.02 -7.98 7.49
C ILE A 9 10.53 -8.18 7.47
N ASN A 10 11.01 -9.21 6.76
CA ASN A 10 12.41 -9.41 6.39
C ASN A 10 12.55 -9.45 4.85
N GLY A 11 13.46 -8.65 4.29
CA GLY A 11 14.00 -8.82 2.92
C GLY A 11 13.46 -7.87 1.84
N LEU A 12 14.36 -7.07 1.26
CA LEU A 12 14.11 -6.22 0.09
C LEU A 12 14.69 -6.93 -1.15
N ILE A 13 13.87 -7.34 -2.12
CA ILE A 13 14.36 -7.97 -3.36
C ILE A 13 14.71 -6.86 -4.37
N LYS A 14 16.01 -6.71 -4.69
CA LYS A 14 16.47 -5.91 -5.85
C LYS A 14 16.58 -6.82 -7.07
N MET A 15 15.84 -6.48 -8.13
CA MET A 15 16.03 -7.09 -9.45
C MET A 15 17.24 -6.46 -10.17
N PRO A 16 18.04 -7.25 -10.91
CA PRO A 16 19.15 -6.72 -11.70
C PRO A 16 18.63 -5.81 -12.82
N ARG A 17 19.25 -4.64 -12.98
CA ARG A 17 19.07 -3.75 -14.14
C ARG A 17 19.49 -4.51 -15.39
N GLN A 18 18.54 -4.89 -16.25
CA GLN A 18 18.85 -5.56 -17.52
C GLN A 18 18.11 -4.88 -18.68
N ARG A 19 18.93 -4.35 -19.60
CA ARG A 19 18.56 -3.90 -20.95
C ARG A 19 18.13 -5.14 -21.73
N ASN A 20 16.83 -5.34 -21.96
CA ASN A 20 16.26 -5.88 -23.20
C ASN A 20 14.75 -6.05 -23.01
N HIS A 21 13.99 -5.24 -23.76
CA HIS A 21 12.56 -5.36 -23.92
C HIS A 21 12.31 -6.52 -24.87
N ASN A 22 12.01 -7.69 -24.33
CA ASN A 22 11.09 -8.64 -24.94
C ASN A 22 10.80 -9.71 -23.89
N GLN A 23 9.52 -9.99 -23.70
CA GLN A 23 8.95 -11.10 -22.93
C GLN A 23 9.80 -11.61 -21.74
N ARG A 24 9.51 -11.17 -20.52
CA ARG A 24 10.01 -11.86 -19.32
C ARG A 24 8.83 -12.24 -18.43
N ASP A 25 8.81 -13.51 -18.06
CA ASP A 25 7.86 -14.13 -17.15
C ASP A 25 7.85 -13.41 -15.80
N TYR A 26 6.80 -12.62 -15.57
CA TYR A 26 6.52 -11.99 -14.28
C TYR A 26 5.82 -12.96 -13.30
N THR A 27 5.75 -14.25 -13.63
CA THR A 27 5.00 -15.30 -12.92
C THR A 27 5.71 -15.84 -11.67
N LEU A 28 6.98 -15.49 -11.44
CA LEU A 28 7.79 -16.07 -10.35
C LEU A 28 7.73 -15.36 -8.99
N PHE A 29 6.85 -14.37 -8.79
CA PHE A 29 6.95 -13.48 -7.61
C PHE A 29 5.63 -13.22 -6.86
N GLU A 30 4.71 -14.19 -6.80
CA GLU A 30 3.41 -13.95 -6.13
C GLU A 30 3.54 -13.64 -4.63
N GLY A 31 4.46 -14.29 -3.91
CA GLY A 31 4.75 -14.01 -2.50
C GLY A 31 5.55 -12.73 -2.24
N PRO A 32 6.71 -12.54 -2.91
CA PRO A 32 7.57 -11.39 -2.65
C PRO A 32 6.99 -10.05 -3.14
N LEU A 33 6.19 -10.05 -4.21
CA LEU A 33 5.62 -8.82 -4.76
C LEU A 33 4.59 -8.21 -3.81
N LEU A 34 3.66 -9.02 -3.30
CA LEU A 34 2.63 -8.58 -2.35
C LEU A 34 3.26 -7.98 -1.09
N GLN A 35 4.25 -8.67 -0.50
CA GLN A 35 4.97 -8.18 0.67
C GLN A 35 5.74 -6.88 0.39
N SER A 36 6.36 -6.77 -0.80
CA SER A 36 7.07 -5.55 -1.20
C SER A 36 6.12 -4.36 -1.34
N ILE A 37 4.94 -4.56 -1.92
CA ILE A 37 3.90 -3.52 -2.05
C ILE A 37 3.36 -3.13 -0.67
N GLN A 38 3.09 -4.10 0.22
CA GLN A 38 2.67 -3.84 1.60
C GLN A 38 3.71 -3.03 2.36
N SER A 39 4.98 -3.42 2.25
CA SER A 39 6.12 -2.72 2.87
C SER A 39 6.22 -1.29 2.35
N TYR A 40 6.02 -1.09 1.06
CA TYR A 40 6.03 0.23 0.44
C TYR A 40 4.90 1.13 0.94
N LEU A 41 3.68 0.60 1.05
CA LEU A 41 2.55 1.33 1.64
C LEU A 41 2.79 1.65 3.12
N VAL A 42 3.28 0.69 3.90
CA VAL A 42 3.63 0.88 5.33
C VAL A 42 4.67 1.99 5.48
N LYS A 43 5.71 2.00 4.65
CA LYS A 43 6.74 3.06 4.64
C LYS A 43 6.12 4.44 4.40
N LYS A 44 5.15 4.56 3.49
CA LYS A 44 4.41 5.81 3.26
C LYS A 44 3.58 6.23 4.47
N LEU A 45 2.83 5.32 5.06
CA LEU A 45 1.99 5.62 6.22
C LEU A 45 2.83 6.00 7.45
N LYS A 46 3.99 5.36 7.65
CA LYS A 46 4.95 5.74 8.71
C LYS A 46 5.44 7.18 8.52
N ARG A 47 5.71 7.62 7.28
CA ARG A 47 6.10 9.00 6.99
C ARG A 47 4.99 9.97 7.37
N VAL A 48 3.76 9.73 6.91
CA VAL A 48 2.60 10.56 7.24
C VAL A 48 2.41 10.69 8.76
N ALA A 49 2.50 9.57 9.49
CA ALA A 49 2.33 9.57 10.94
C ALA A 49 3.49 10.17 11.73
N SER A 50 4.63 10.43 11.09
CA SER A 50 5.81 11.04 11.72
C SER A 50 6.02 12.50 11.30
N SER A 51 5.41 12.94 10.20
CA SER A 51 5.60 14.29 9.64
C SER A 51 4.48 15.26 9.98
N SER A 52 3.31 14.81 10.46
CA SER A 52 2.22 15.72 10.78
C SER A 52 2.42 16.37 12.15
N SER A 53 2.31 17.69 12.20
CA SER A 53 2.02 18.43 13.44
C SER A 53 0.60 18.19 13.94
N ASP A 54 -0.28 17.69 13.06
CA ASP A 54 -1.68 17.42 13.38
C ASP A 54 -1.81 16.33 14.44
N GLU A 55 -2.83 16.47 15.29
CA GLU A 55 -3.17 15.50 16.33
C GLU A 55 -3.56 14.13 15.75
N TYR A 56 -4.18 14.12 14.55
CA TYR A 56 -4.65 12.92 13.85
C TYR A 56 -4.20 12.91 12.38
N PRO A 57 -2.91 12.57 12.09
CA PRO A 57 -2.44 12.44 10.71
C PRO A 57 -3.33 11.51 9.90
N SER A 58 -3.68 11.96 8.69
CA SER A 58 -4.47 11.17 7.74
C SER A 58 -3.80 11.10 6.38
N ALA A 59 -4.08 10.04 5.63
CA ALA A 59 -3.65 9.87 4.26
C ALA A 59 -4.80 9.35 3.40
N ILE A 60 -5.01 9.95 2.24
CA ILE A 60 -5.89 9.43 1.20
C ILE A 60 -5.00 8.82 0.11
N ILE A 61 -5.12 7.51 -0.10
CA ILE A 61 -4.26 6.78 -1.03
C ILE A 61 -5.15 5.99 -1.99
N GLY A 62 -4.88 6.09 -3.29
CA GLY A 62 -5.49 5.27 -4.34
C GLY A 62 -4.64 4.05 -4.68
N SER A 63 -5.26 2.91 -4.91
CA SER A 63 -4.60 1.65 -5.30
C SER A 63 -3.81 1.79 -6.61
N ASN A 64 -4.35 2.52 -7.60
CA ASN A 64 -3.64 2.80 -8.85
C ASN A 64 -2.47 3.77 -8.64
N THR A 65 -2.64 4.78 -7.78
CA THR A 65 -1.56 5.73 -7.45
C THR A 65 -0.43 5.02 -6.72
N LEU A 66 -0.77 4.13 -5.78
CA LEU A 66 0.20 3.29 -5.09
C LEU A 66 0.96 2.41 -6.08
N ALA A 67 0.25 1.75 -7.00
CA ALA A 67 0.86 0.91 -8.04
C ALA A 67 1.80 1.70 -8.94
N ASP A 68 1.35 2.85 -9.47
CA ASP A 68 2.14 3.68 -10.37
C ASP A 68 3.42 4.21 -9.67
N GLN A 69 3.32 4.62 -8.39
CA GLN A 69 4.46 5.07 -7.61
C GLN A 69 5.41 3.92 -7.22
N PHE A 70 4.87 2.76 -6.86
CA PHE A 70 5.65 1.56 -6.57
C PHE A 70 6.46 1.11 -7.80
N ILE A 71 5.82 1.10 -8.98
CA ILE A 71 6.48 0.74 -10.24
C ILE A 71 7.63 1.70 -10.56
N LEU A 72 7.37 3.01 -10.42
CA LEU A 72 8.36 4.03 -10.65
C LEU A 72 9.56 3.89 -9.71
N GLU A 73 9.33 3.68 -8.42
CA GLU A 73 10.42 3.61 -7.43
C GLU A 73 11.25 2.33 -7.57
N ASN A 74 10.64 1.19 -7.92
CA ASN A 74 11.35 -0.09 -7.97
C ASN A 74 12.00 -0.37 -9.34
N TRP A 75 11.41 0.12 -10.43
CA TRP A 75 11.90 -0.16 -11.79
C TRP A 75 12.22 1.09 -12.62
N GLY A 76 11.90 2.30 -12.16
CA GLY A 76 12.09 3.53 -12.93
C GLY A 76 11.12 3.70 -14.10
N ILE A 77 10.07 2.87 -14.17
CA ILE A 77 9.12 2.86 -15.28
C ILE A 77 7.99 3.84 -14.99
N ARG A 78 7.76 4.77 -15.94
CA ARG A 78 6.73 5.81 -15.83
C ARG A 78 5.38 5.31 -16.32
N LYS A 79 4.30 5.93 -15.84
CA LYS A 79 2.92 5.66 -16.29
C LYS A 79 2.74 5.79 -17.81
N SER A 80 3.46 6.72 -18.45
CA SER A 80 3.43 6.89 -19.91
C SER A 80 3.93 5.65 -20.68
N GLN A 81 4.78 4.82 -20.06
CA GLN A 81 5.31 3.59 -20.64
C GLN A 81 4.38 2.38 -20.43
N ARG A 82 3.18 2.57 -19.86
CA ARG A 82 2.27 1.47 -19.51
C ARG A 82 1.94 0.55 -20.68
N VAL A 83 1.84 1.07 -21.90
CA VAL A 83 1.54 0.26 -23.09
C VAL A 83 2.63 -0.80 -23.31
N SER A 84 3.90 -0.40 -23.19
CA SER A 84 5.06 -1.28 -23.33
C SER A 84 5.23 -2.28 -22.18
N TYR A 85 4.71 -1.95 -20.98
CA TYR A 85 4.84 -2.76 -19.76
C TYR A 85 3.47 -3.23 -19.22
N ARG A 86 2.51 -3.51 -20.09
CA ARG A 86 1.12 -3.77 -19.73
C ARG A 86 0.98 -4.82 -18.63
N ASN A 87 1.69 -5.95 -18.75
CA ASN A 87 1.61 -7.07 -17.81
C ASN A 87 2.09 -6.68 -16.39
N LEU A 88 3.21 -5.95 -16.29
CA LEU A 88 3.73 -5.46 -15.02
C LEU A 88 2.71 -4.52 -14.34
N PHE A 89 2.21 -3.53 -15.08
CA PHE A 89 1.22 -2.59 -14.55
C PHE A 89 -0.06 -3.31 -14.12
N GLN A 90 -0.55 -4.25 -14.92
CA GLN A 90 -1.75 -5.03 -14.61
C GLN A 90 -1.55 -5.84 -13.33
N ARG A 91 -0.43 -6.58 -13.22
CA ARG A 91 -0.15 -7.41 -12.05
C ARG A 91 -0.04 -6.58 -10.77
N VAL A 92 0.79 -5.54 -10.76
CA VAL A 92 0.97 -4.69 -9.57
C VAL A 92 -0.36 -4.05 -9.14
N ARG A 93 -1.19 -3.60 -10.09
CA ARG A 93 -2.50 -3.03 -9.78
C ARG A 93 -3.46 -4.02 -9.13
N LEU A 94 -3.47 -5.27 -9.61
CA LEU A 94 -4.27 -6.34 -9.01
C LEU A 94 -3.83 -6.58 -7.56
N GLU A 95 -2.52 -6.66 -7.30
CA GLU A 95 -1.99 -6.83 -5.94
C GLU A 95 -2.31 -5.63 -5.04
N CYS A 96 -2.11 -4.39 -5.51
CA CYS A 96 -2.49 -3.19 -4.76
C CYS A 96 -3.98 -3.19 -4.41
N ARG A 97 -4.84 -3.59 -5.36
CA ARG A 97 -6.30 -3.66 -5.13
C ARG A 97 -6.66 -4.76 -4.13
N SER A 98 -6.00 -5.92 -4.20
CA SER A 98 -6.16 -7.01 -3.22
C SER A 98 -5.80 -6.55 -1.80
N ILE A 99 -4.66 -5.87 -1.65
CA ILE A 99 -4.22 -5.28 -0.37
C ILE A 99 -5.26 -4.28 0.15
N PHE A 100 -5.76 -3.41 -0.72
CA PHE A 100 -6.73 -2.39 -0.33
C PHE A 100 -8.05 -3.00 0.11
N ASN A 101 -8.58 -3.98 -0.64
CA ASN A 101 -9.78 -4.71 -0.25
C ASN A 101 -9.60 -5.40 1.11
N ARG A 102 -8.42 -5.99 1.36
CA ARG A 102 -8.11 -6.60 2.65
C ARG A 102 -8.14 -5.57 3.78
N TYR A 103 -7.52 -4.41 3.62
CA TYR A 103 -7.53 -3.38 4.66
C TYR A 103 -8.89 -2.73 4.85
N LEU A 104 -9.64 -2.53 3.77
CA LEU A 104 -11.01 -2.03 3.86
C LEU A 104 -11.90 -3.00 4.66
N ARG A 105 -11.81 -4.31 4.38
CA ARG A 105 -12.56 -5.33 5.12
C ARG A 105 -12.17 -5.40 6.59
N LEU A 106 -10.89 -5.21 6.91
CA LEU A 106 -10.42 -5.18 8.30
C LEU A 106 -10.82 -3.89 9.02
N GLY A 107 -11.02 -2.78 8.30
CA GLY A 107 -11.34 -1.46 8.86
C GLY A 107 -10.21 -0.82 9.68
N ARG A 108 -9.08 -1.52 9.84
CA ARG A 108 -7.93 -1.07 10.61
C ARG A 108 -6.62 -1.66 10.09
N LEU A 109 -5.54 -0.94 10.35
CA LEU A 109 -4.16 -1.35 10.08
C LEU A 109 -3.29 -0.99 11.28
N GLU A 110 -2.70 -2.00 11.92
CA GLU A 110 -1.67 -1.81 12.94
C GLU A 110 -0.30 -2.02 12.30
N ILE A 111 0.61 -1.08 12.56
CA ILE A 111 1.97 -1.08 12.05
C ILE A 111 2.92 -1.08 13.24
N ASP A 112 3.68 -2.16 13.40
CA ASP A 112 4.78 -2.20 14.34
C ASP A 112 6.01 -1.53 13.71
N ALA A 113 6.64 -0.65 14.47
CA ALA A 113 7.98 -0.17 14.19
C ALA A 113 8.82 -0.44 15.43
N GLU A 114 10.13 -0.63 15.24
CA GLU A 114 11.08 -1.00 16.30
C GLU A 114 10.93 -0.15 17.58
N THR A 115 10.52 1.11 17.44
CA THR A 115 10.37 2.06 18.55
C THR A 115 8.94 2.56 18.78
N ARG A 116 8.00 2.36 17.83
CA ARG A 116 6.64 2.94 17.89
C ARG A 116 5.60 2.08 17.19
N LYS A 117 4.43 1.94 17.81
CA LYS A 117 3.25 1.33 17.18
C LYS A 117 2.35 2.41 16.61
N TYR A 118 1.95 2.26 15.35
CA TYR A 118 0.97 3.12 14.70
C TYR A 118 -0.30 2.33 14.42
N ALA A 119 -1.46 2.88 14.77
CA ALA A 119 -2.75 2.32 14.42
C ALA A 119 -3.50 3.27 13.49
N PHE A 120 -4.04 2.74 12.40
CA PHE A 120 -4.82 3.48 11.42
C PHE A 120 -6.19 2.88 11.27
N ARG A 121 -7.24 3.72 11.31
CA ARG A 121 -8.57 3.34 10.86
C ARG A 121 -8.60 3.46 9.35
N VAL A 122 -9.23 2.50 8.69
CA VAL A 122 -9.27 2.41 7.23
C VAL A 122 -10.72 2.48 6.78
N TYR A 123 -11.03 3.39 5.87
CA TYR A 123 -12.36 3.52 5.29
C TYR A 123 -12.29 3.76 3.78
N LYS A 124 -13.37 3.43 3.08
CA LYS A 124 -13.50 3.71 1.65
C LYS A 124 -13.76 5.19 1.47
N PHE A 125 -12.87 5.88 0.76
CA PHE A 125 -13.05 7.28 0.40
C PHE A 125 -13.81 7.41 -0.91
N SER A 126 -13.38 6.68 -1.94
CA SER A 126 -14.00 6.70 -3.27
C SER A 126 -13.58 5.48 -4.10
N GLU A 127 -14.26 5.23 -5.21
CA GLU A 127 -13.87 4.23 -6.19
C GLU A 127 -14.23 4.64 -7.61
N ASN A 128 -13.21 4.84 -8.44
CA ASN A 128 -13.38 5.31 -9.82
C ASN A 128 -12.66 4.38 -10.79
N ARG A 129 -13.41 3.74 -11.72
CA ARG A 129 -12.89 2.87 -12.79
C ARG A 129 -11.86 1.84 -12.27
N GLY A 130 -12.19 1.17 -11.16
CA GLY A 130 -11.32 0.16 -10.54
C GLY A 130 -10.19 0.71 -9.66
N ASN A 131 -10.01 2.02 -9.55
CA ASN A 131 -9.13 2.63 -8.53
C ASN A 131 -9.86 2.73 -7.19
N LEU A 132 -9.62 1.79 -6.29
CA LEU A 132 -10.09 1.89 -4.91
C LEU A 132 -9.23 2.91 -4.15
N ILE A 133 -9.87 3.91 -3.54
CA ILE A 133 -9.23 4.97 -2.76
C ILE A 133 -9.64 4.82 -1.30
N LEU A 134 -8.65 4.71 -0.42
CA LEU A 134 -8.85 4.53 1.02
C LEU A 134 -8.33 5.74 1.78
N GLY A 135 -9.07 6.12 2.81
CA GLY A 135 -8.58 6.99 3.87
C GLY A 135 -7.94 6.16 4.98
N PHE A 136 -6.77 6.59 5.45
CA PHE A 136 -6.04 6.04 6.58
C PHE A 136 -5.89 7.13 7.62
N VAL A 137 -6.60 7.02 8.74
CA VAL A 137 -6.55 8.02 9.82
C VAL A 137 -5.86 7.41 11.01
N LYS A 138 -4.75 8.00 11.45
CA LYS A 138 -4.06 7.57 12.66
C LYS A 138 -4.97 7.82 13.86
N TYR A 139 -5.05 6.87 14.76
CA TYR A 139 -5.74 7.04 16.04
C TYR A 139 -4.86 6.51 17.17
N SER A 140 -5.00 7.08 18.36
CA SER A 140 -4.44 6.47 19.56
C SER A 140 -5.41 5.43 20.09
N ARG A 141 -4.93 4.34 20.70
CA ARG A 141 -5.82 3.36 21.36
C ARG A 141 -6.68 3.98 22.47
N ASN A 142 -6.32 5.18 22.95
CA ASN A 142 -7.01 5.89 24.02
C ASN A 142 -7.98 6.97 23.53
N SER A 143 -8.02 7.26 22.23
CA SER A 143 -8.89 8.27 21.63
C SER A 143 -10.00 7.57 20.84
N GLU A 144 -11.17 7.46 21.45
CA GLU A 144 -12.38 6.92 20.83
C GLU A 144 -12.96 7.97 19.88
N TRP A 145 -12.39 8.09 18.67
CA TRP A 145 -12.98 8.94 17.65
C TRP A 145 -14.08 8.16 16.90
N ALA A 146 -15.34 8.51 17.18
CA ALA A 146 -16.48 8.11 16.37
C ALA A 146 -16.63 9.10 15.20
N PRO A 147 -16.47 8.69 13.93
CA PRO A 147 -16.87 9.54 12.84
C PRO A 147 -18.40 9.67 12.87
N SER A 148 -18.91 10.90 12.89
CA SER A 148 -20.33 11.18 12.64
C SER A 148 -20.68 10.61 11.27
N ALA A 149 -21.47 9.54 11.25
CA ALA A 149 -22.02 8.98 10.02
C ALA A 149 -22.78 10.09 9.29
N SER A 150 -22.39 10.37 8.04
CA SER A 150 -23.13 11.20 7.10
C SER A 150 -23.75 10.30 6.04
#